data_AF-A0A6A0AE74-F1
#
_entry.id   AF-A0A6A0AE74-F1
#
_cell.length_a   1.000
_cell.length_b   1.000
_cell.length_c   1.000
_cell.angle_alpha   90.00
_cell.angle_beta   90.00
_cell.angle_gamma   90.00
#
_symmetry.space_group_name_H-M   'P 1'
#
loop_
_entity.id
_entity.type
_entity.pdbx_description
1 polymer ?
#
loop_
_entity_poly.entity_id
_entity_poly.type
_entity_poly.pdbx_seq_one_letter_code
_entity_poly.pdbx_strand_id
1 'polypeptide(L)'
;MRCRNTVLLRIDALATAPCSCYAGFLQELQGHLLPVLHGSGYWRGRNSFFLATAVVPGEPVDGCTDAAAVQAAAQAAQQALQAIHQRGVAHGDVCKDNILVQQADSSDLQVVFIGFGHAYLDPSPEQCERELARLAQVFRSLFKSSD
;
A
#
# COMPACT_ATOMS: atom_id res chain seq x y z
N MET A 1 22.06 12.05 8.07
CA MET A 1 21.76 10.81 8.83
C MET A 1 21.00 9.85 7.93
N ARG A 2 21.62 8.73 7.56
CA ARG A 2 20.93 7.60 6.88
C ARG A 2 20.43 6.67 7.98
N CYS A 3 19.15 6.74 8.33
CA CYS A 3 18.53 5.62 9.03
C CYS A 3 18.37 4.50 8.01
N ARG A 4 19.03 3.36 8.24
CA ARG A 4 19.18 2.29 7.25
C ARG A 4 17.86 1.60 6.85
N ASN A 5 16.76 1.88 7.55
CA ASN A 5 15.48 1.16 7.40
C ASN A 5 14.26 2.09 7.24
N THR A 6 14.43 3.31 6.72
CA THR A 6 13.31 4.28 6.59
C THR A 6 13.18 4.81 5.17
N VAL A 7 11.98 4.72 4.60
CA VAL A 7 11.63 5.38 3.34
C VAL A 7 10.93 6.69 3.65
N LEU A 8 11.39 7.78 3.04
CA LEU A 8 10.76 9.09 3.11
C LEU A 8 9.96 9.32 1.82
N LEU A 9 8.63 9.20 1.91
CA LEU A 9 7.74 9.57 0.81
C LEU A 9 7.48 11.07 0.88
N ARG A 10 7.80 11.78 -0.20
CA ARG A 10 7.39 13.17 -0.38
C ARG A 10 5.95 13.16 -0.89
N ILE A 11 5.09 13.91 -0.22
CA ILE A 11 3.70 14.08 -0.63
C ILE A 11 3.51 15.55 -1.01
N ASP A 12 2.83 15.78 -2.12
CA ASP A 12 2.59 17.13 -2.64
C ASP A 12 1.83 18.01 -1.63
N ALA A 13 2.03 19.32 -1.75
CA ALA A 13 1.82 20.33 -0.71
C ALA A 13 0.36 20.53 -0.22
N LEU A 14 -0.61 19.74 -0.68
CA LEU A 14 -2.02 19.82 -0.28
C LEU A 14 -2.46 18.72 0.69
N ALA A 15 -1.58 17.78 1.04
CA ALA A 15 -2.03 16.50 1.58
C ALA A 15 -1.86 16.37 3.11
N THR A 16 -2.80 16.93 3.87
CA THR A 16 -3.00 16.56 5.29
C THR A 16 -3.67 15.19 5.42
N ALA A 17 -4.56 14.83 4.47
CA ALA A 17 -5.37 13.62 4.51
C ALA A 17 -4.55 12.31 4.55
N PRO A 18 -3.53 12.09 3.70
CA PRO A 18 -2.68 10.90 3.78
C PRO A 18 -2.03 10.68 5.14
N CYS A 19 -1.53 11.75 5.76
CA CYS A 19 -0.88 11.66 7.07
C CYS A 19 -1.88 11.25 8.16
N SER A 20 -3.11 11.79 8.14
CA SER A 20 -4.16 11.42 9.09
C SER A 20 -4.71 10.01 8.87
N CYS A 21 -4.89 9.57 7.61
CA CYS A 21 -5.28 8.20 7.31
C CYS A 21 -4.29 7.21 7.92
N TYR A 22 -3.00 7.44 7.65
CA TYR A 22 -1.94 6.52 8.04
C TYR A 22 -1.70 6.48 9.56
N ALA A 23 -1.65 7.66 10.21
CA ALA A 23 -1.33 7.76 11.63
C ALA A 23 -2.51 7.41 12.54
N GLY A 24 -3.76 7.58 12.08
CA GLY A 24 -4.96 7.34 12.89
C GLY A 24 -5.70 6.07 12.50
N PHE A 25 -6.33 6.06 11.33
CA PHE A 25 -7.30 5.04 10.93
C PHE A 25 -6.66 3.69 10.61
N LEU A 26 -5.41 3.72 10.15
CA LEU A 26 -4.69 2.55 9.69
C LEU A 26 -3.67 2.01 10.70
N GLN A 27 -3.62 2.56 11.91
CA GLN A 27 -2.59 2.25 12.91
C GLN A 27 -2.47 0.74 13.20
N GLU A 28 -3.60 0.03 13.34
CA GLU A 28 -3.61 -1.40 13.68
C GLU A 28 -3.21 -2.31 12.51
N LEU A 29 -3.26 -1.82 11.27
CA LEU A 29 -2.88 -2.58 10.08
C LEU A 29 -1.37 -2.47 9.78
N GLN A 30 -0.69 -1.52 10.41
CA GLN A 30 0.75 -1.31 10.24
C GLN A 30 1.55 -2.53 10.73
N GLY A 31 2.65 -2.82 10.03
CA GLY A 31 3.50 -3.99 10.25
C GLY A 31 2.96 -5.29 9.66
N HIS A 32 1.69 -5.31 9.24
CA HIS A 32 1.04 -6.52 8.71
C HIS A 32 0.58 -6.34 7.25
N LEU A 33 -0.16 -5.26 6.98
CA LEU A 33 -0.72 -4.97 5.66
C LEU A 33 -0.14 -3.68 5.07
N LEU A 34 0.52 -2.89 5.91
CA LEU A 34 1.10 -1.59 5.59
C LEU A 34 2.44 -1.45 6.31
N PRO A 35 3.39 -0.65 5.79
CA PRO A 35 4.57 -0.24 6.54
C PRO A 35 4.26 0.37 7.92
N VAL A 36 5.17 0.19 8.88
CA VAL A 36 5.10 0.91 10.16
C VAL A 36 5.44 2.38 9.95
N LEU A 37 4.61 3.29 10.43
CA LEU A 37 4.88 4.72 10.42
C LEU A 37 5.93 5.06 11.49
N HIS A 38 6.99 5.75 11.09
CA HIS A 38 8.01 6.29 12.00
C HIS A 38 7.82 7.78 12.26
N GLY A 39 7.19 8.49 11.32
CA GLY A 39 6.83 9.89 11.52
C GLY A 39 6.18 10.48 10.28
N SER A 40 5.49 11.59 10.48
CA SER A 40 4.90 12.38 9.39
C SER A 40 4.97 13.86 9.75
N GLY A 41 4.82 14.72 8.75
CA GLY A 41 4.77 16.15 9.00
C GLY A 41 4.98 16.99 7.76
N TYR A 42 5.13 18.28 7.98
CA TYR A 42 5.37 19.26 6.93
C TYR A 42 6.80 19.81 7.01
N TRP A 43 7.54 19.68 5.92
CA TRP A 43 8.87 20.25 5.78
C TRP A 43 8.81 21.60 5.06
N ARG A 44 8.85 22.68 5.86
CA ARG A 44 8.83 24.08 5.37
C ARG A 44 9.86 24.37 4.28
N GLY A 45 11.11 23.91 4.46
CA GLY A 45 12.21 24.20 3.52
C GLY A 45 12.06 23.61 2.12
N ARG A 46 11.15 22.64 1.93
CA ARG A 46 10.83 22.06 0.62
C ARG A 46 9.36 22.27 0.22
N ASN A 47 8.60 22.99 1.03
CA ASN A 47 7.15 23.15 0.91
C ASN A 47 6.45 21.81 0.60
N SER A 48 6.66 20.79 1.44
CA SER A 48 6.11 19.46 1.17
C SER A 48 5.79 18.71 2.45
N PHE A 49 4.77 17.86 2.37
CA PHE A 49 4.48 16.89 3.41
C PHE A 49 5.38 15.67 3.24
N PHE A 50 5.63 14.97 4.34
CA PHE A 50 6.37 13.72 4.31
C PHE A 50 5.67 12.66 5.15
N LEU A 51 5.81 11.42 4.69
CA LEU A 51 5.50 10.21 5.45
C LEU A 51 6.78 9.39 5.50
N ALA A 52 7.28 9.11 6.71
CA ALA A 52 8.44 8.28 6.93
C ALA A 52 7.98 6.93 7.49
N THR A 53 8.17 5.86 6.73
CA THR A 53 7.77 4.51 7.13
C THR A 53 8.95 3.55 7.17
N ALA A 54 8.75 2.40 7.80
CA ALA A 54 9.65 1.26 7.68
C ALA A 54 9.85 0.89 6.20
N VAL A 55 11.07 0.46 5.87
CA VAL A 55 11.34 -0.24 4.61
C VAL A 55 10.69 -1.61 4.69
N VAL A 56 9.89 -1.94 3.68
CA VAL A 56 9.32 -3.27 3.50
C VAL A 56 10.31 -4.09 2.67
N PRO A 57 10.81 -5.24 3.16
CA PRO A 57 11.74 -6.09 2.42
C PRO A 57 11.00 -6.97 1.41
N GLY A 58 10.21 -6.35 0.54
CA GLY A 58 9.40 -7.02 -0.48
C GLY A 58 9.63 -6.42 -1.86
N GLU A 59 9.27 -7.20 -2.88
CA GLU A 59 9.35 -6.78 -4.28
C GLU A 59 7.97 -6.39 -4.80
N PRO A 60 7.86 -5.44 -5.74
CA PRO A 60 6.60 -5.18 -6.43
C PRO A 60 6.00 -6.45 -7.03
N VAL A 61 4.68 -6.55 -7.00
CA VAL A 61 3.96 -7.77 -7.42
C VAL A 61 4.20 -8.14 -8.89
N ASP A 62 4.67 -7.21 -9.72
CA ASP A 62 5.00 -7.49 -11.12
C ASP A 62 6.31 -8.24 -11.35
N GLY A 63 7.14 -8.36 -10.31
CA GLY A 63 8.28 -9.28 -10.28
C GLY A 63 7.88 -10.73 -10.02
N CYS A 64 6.62 -11.00 -9.64
CA CYS A 64 6.14 -12.34 -9.37
C CYS A 64 5.72 -13.06 -10.67
N THR A 65 6.47 -14.08 -11.07
CA THR A 65 6.21 -14.82 -12.31
C THR A 65 5.49 -16.16 -12.10
N ASP A 66 5.49 -16.69 -10.87
CA ASP A 66 4.83 -17.96 -10.55
C ASP A 66 3.31 -17.79 -10.42
N ALA A 67 2.55 -18.55 -11.22
CA ALA A 67 1.09 -18.38 -11.29
C ALA A 67 0.39 -18.67 -9.95
N ALA A 68 0.89 -19.63 -9.17
CA ALA A 68 0.33 -19.95 -7.86
C ALA A 68 0.59 -18.81 -6.86
N ALA A 69 1.80 -18.25 -6.86
CA ALA A 69 2.16 -17.10 -6.05
C ALA A 69 1.39 -15.83 -6.47
N VAL A 70 1.18 -15.57 -7.77
CA VAL A 70 0.35 -14.45 -8.24
C VAL A 70 -1.10 -14.61 -7.77
N GLN A 71 -1.65 -15.82 -7.81
CA GLN A 71 -3.00 -16.10 -7.33
C GLN A 71 -3.11 -15.91 -5.80
N ALA A 72 -2.13 -16.39 -5.03
CA ALA A 72 -2.08 -16.19 -3.58
C ALA A 72 -1.95 -14.69 -3.24
N ALA A 73 -1.10 -13.96 -3.96
CA ALA A 73 -0.96 -12.51 -3.83
C ALA A 73 -2.26 -11.77 -4.15
N ALA A 74 -3.00 -12.20 -5.18
CA ALA A 74 -4.28 -11.59 -5.52
C ALA A 74 -5.29 -11.70 -4.37
N GLN A 75 -5.37 -12.89 -3.74
CA GLN A 75 -6.26 -13.12 -2.60
C GLN A 75 -5.84 -12.31 -1.38
N ALA A 76 -4.55 -12.32 -1.03
CA ALA A 76 -4.01 -11.55 0.09
C ALA A 76 -4.18 -10.03 -0.12
N ALA A 77 -3.93 -9.53 -1.33
CA ALA A 77 -4.11 -8.12 -1.68
C ALA A 77 -5.57 -7.69 -1.57
N GLN A 78 -6.51 -8.54 -2.00
CA GLN A 78 -7.94 -8.26 -1.89
C GLN A 78 -8.37 -8.14 -0.43
N GLN A 79 -7.95 -9.08 0.41
CA GLN A 79 -8.23 -9.06 1.85
C GLN A 79 -7.63 -7.82 2.52
N ALA A 80 -6.39 -7.48 2.16
CA ALA A 80 -5.71 -6.31 2.70
C ALA A 80 -6.41 -5.00 2.30
N LEU A 81 -6.82 -4.85 1.04
CA LEU A 81 -7.53 -3.67 0.57
C LEU A 81 -8.91 -3.54 1.21
N GLN A 82 -9.63 -4.64 1.39
CA GLN A 82 -10.90 -4.66 2.13
C GLN A 82 -10.71 -4.24 3.59
N ALA A 83 -9.64 -4.70 4.25
CA ALA A 83 -9.33 -4.28 5.62
C ALA A 83 -9.05 -2.77 5.72
N ILE A 84 -8.37 -2.19 4.73
CA ILE A 84 -8.17 -0.73 4.61
C ILE A 84 -9.54 -0.02 4.45
N HIS A 85 -10.40 -0.50 3.56
CA HIS A 85 -11.75 0.06 3.34
C HIS A 85 -12.61 0.00 4.61
N GLN A 86 -12.53 -1.09 5.37
CA GLN A 86 -13.25 -1.25 6.64
C GLN A 86 -12.84 -0.22 7.72
N ARG A 87 -11.68 0.44 7.56
CA ARG A 87 -11.25 1.56 8.41
C ARG A 87 -11.70 2.92 7.89
N GLY A 88 -12.56 2.95 6.86
CA GLY A 88 -13.03 4.19 6.25
C GLY A 88 -11.95 4.90 5.43
N VAL A 89 -10.99 4.15 4.88
CA VAL A 89 -9.90 4.70 4.07
C VAL A 89 -9.93 4.09 2.69
N ALA A 90 -9.77 4.89 1.64
CA ALA A 90 -9.41 4.42 0.30
C ALA A 90 -7.92 4.66 0.05
N HIS A 91 -7.28 3.76 -0.71
CA HIS A 91 -5.84 3.86 -0.99
C HIS A 91 -5.51 5.04 -1.94
N GLY A 92 -6.38 5.27 -2.92
CA GLY A 92 -6.30 6.32 -3.94
C GLY A 92 -5.40 5.98 -5.13
N ASP A 93 -4.44 5.06 -4.97
CA ASP A 93 -3.48 4.70 -6.03
C ASP A 93 -3.18 3.18 -6.07
N VAL A 94 -4.18 2.38 -6.42
CA VAL A 94 -4.02 0.92 -6.55
C VAL A 94 -3.34 0.60 -7.89
N CYS A 95 -2.06 0.28 -7.82
CA CYS A 95 -1.23 -0.13 -8.96
C CYS A 95 -0.21 -1.21 -8.54
N LYS A 96 0.40 -1.89 -9.52
CA LYS A 96 1.36 -2.98 -9.27
C LYS A 96 2.60 -2.54 -8.49
N ASP A 97 3.04 -1.29 -8.69
CA ASP A 97 4.23 -0.74 -8.02
C ASP A 97 3.98 -0.44 -6.53
N ASN A 98 2.70 -0.31 -6.14
CA ASN A 98 2.27 -0.02 -4.78
C ASN A 98 1.85 -1.27 -3.99
N ILE A 99 1.98 -2.46 -4.58
CA ILE A 99 1.65 -3.74 -3.96
C ILE A 99 2.95 -4.53 -3.85
N LEU A 100 3.47 -4.64 -2.64
CA LEU A 100 4.68 -5.41 -2.36
C LEU A 100 4.32 -6.81 -1.92
N VAL A 101 5.08 -7.77 -2.42
CA VAL A 101 5.00 -9.18 -2.04
C VAL A 101 6.25 -9.55 -1.27
N GLN A 102 6.06 -10.18 -0.12
CA GLN A 102 7.11 -10.76 0.69
C GLN A 102 6.89 -12.27 0.79
N GLN A 103 7.95 -13.05 0.62
CA GLN A 103 7.94 -14.43 1.10
C GLN A 103 8.31 -14.40 2.57
N ALA A 104 7.38 -14.82 3.44
CA ALA A 104 7.73 -15.04 4.84
C ALA A 104 8.59 -16.31 4.98
N ASP A 105 9.30 -16.44 6.10
CA ASP A 105 10.16 -17.60 6.40
C ASP A 105 9.35 -18.92 6.49
N SER A 106 8.04 -18.82 6.73
CA SER A 106 7.05 -19.87 6.47
C SER A 106 6.41 -19.58 5.12
N SER A 107 6.13 -20.59 4.30
CA SER A 107 5.62 -20.55 2.90
C SER A 107 4.38 -19.67 2.58
N ASP A 108 3.94 -18.84 3.52
CA ASP A 108 2.87 -17.87 3.38
C ASP A 108 3.39 -16.58 2.76
N LEU A 109 2.78 -16.24 1.62
CA LEU A 109 3.02 -15.00 0.92
C LEU A 109 2.31 -13.86 1.66
N GLN A 110 3.04 -12.80 2.02
CA GLN A 110 2.48 -11.59 2.61
C GLN A 110 2.39 -10.49 1.57
N VAL A 111 1.24 -9.81 1.51
CA VAL A 111 1.06 -8.60 0.71
C VAL A 111 1.05 -7.37 1.59
N VAL A 112 1.81 -6.35 1.19
CA VAL A 112 1.88 -5.06 1.86
C VAL A 112 1.59 -3.94 0.87
N PHE A 113 0.61 -3.10 1.18
CA PHE A 113 0.32 -1.89 0.41
C PHE A 113 1.26 -0.76 0.82
N ILE A 114 1.79 -0.04 -0.17
CA ILE A 114 2.59 1.17 -0.02
C ILE A 114 2.00 2.28 -0.91
N GLY A 115 2.50 3.52 -0.80
CA GLY A 115 2.10 4.57 -1.73
C GLY A 115 0.79 5.27 -1.37
N PHE A 116 0.53 5.49 -0.07
CA PHE A 116 -0.67 6.16 0.44
C PHE A 116 -0.72 7.68 0.18
N GLY A 117 0.09 8.21 -0.74
CA GLY A 117 0.13 9.65 -1.07
C GLY A 117 -1.21 10.18 -1.61
N HIS A 118 -2.07 9.31 -2.13
CA HIS A 118 -3.40 9.62 -2.65
C HIS A 118 -4.54 9.15 -1.75
N ALA A 119 -4.23 8.64 -0.55
CA ALA A 119 -5.23 8.08 0.35
C ALA A 119 -6.17 9.16 0.90
N TYR A 120 -7.44 8.79 1.08
CA TYR A 120 -8.49 9.68 1.58
C TYR A 120 -9.50 8.94 2.46
N LEU A 121 -10.22 9.72 3.27
CA LEU A 121 -11.20 9.22 4.24
C LEU A 121 -12.61 9.17 3.66
N ASP A 122 -13.45 8.36 4.30
CA ASP A 122 -14.88 8.23 4.06
C ASP A 122 -15.22 7.92 2.59
N PRO A 123 -14.58 6.90 1.97
CA PRO A 123 -14.94 6.52 0.62
C PRO A 123 -16.38 5.99 0.56
N SER A 124 -17.09 6.32 -0.52
CA SER A 124 -18.39 5.70 -0.80
C SER A 124 -18.23 4.21 -1.12
N PRO A 125 -19.28 3.39 -0.95
CA PRO A 125 -19.25 1.98 -1.36
C PRO A 125 -18.79 1.80 -2.81
N GLU A 126 -19.26 2.66 -3.72
CA GLU A 126 -18.88 2.63 -5.14
C GLU A 126 -17.40 2.99 -5.35
N GLN A 127 -16.82 3.82 -4.49
CA GLN A 127 -15.38 4.11 -4.53
C GLN A 127 -14.56 2.88 -4.09
N CYS A 128 -14.97 2.21 -3.02
CA CYS A 128 -14.35 0.96 -2.57
C CYS A 128 -14.44 -0.14 -3.65
N GLU A 129 -15.61 -0.31 -4.26
CA GLU A 129 -15.82 -1.24 -5.37
C GLU A 129 -14.93 -0.93 -6.58
N ARG A 130 -14.76 0.35 -6.93
CA ARG A 130 -13.85 0.75 -8.00
C ARG A 130 -12.40 0.41 -7.69
N GLU A 131 -11.94 0.59 -6.45
CA GLU A 131 -10.58 0.20 -6.06
C GLU A 131 -10.38 -1.32 -6.12
N LEU A 132 -11.37 -2.11 -5.68
CA LEU A 132 -11.32 -3.57 -5.79
C LEU A 132 -11.34 -4.03 -7.26
N ALA A 133 -12.14 -3.38 -8.11
CA ALA A 133 -12.14 -3.66 -9.55
C ALA A 133 -10.79 -3.30 -10.19
N ARG A 134 -10.18 -2.19 -9.77
CA ARG A 134 -8.84 -1.80 -10.21
C ARG A 134 -7.79 -2.82 -9.77
N LEU A 135 -7.86 -3.30 -8.54
CA LEU A 135 -7.00 -4.36 -8.03
C LEU A 135 -7.11 -5.64 -8.88
N ALA A 136 -8.34 -6.07 -9.18
CA ALA A 136 -8.58 -7.23 -10.03
C ALA A 136 -7.99 -7.05 -11.44
N GLN A 137 -8.03 -5.84 -11.99
CA GLN A 137 -7.40 -5.52 -13.28
C GLN A 137 -5.87 -5.64 -13.22
N VAL A 138 -5.24 -5.17 -12.13
CA VAL A 138 -3.79 -5.32 -11.92
C VAL A 138 -3.41 -6.79 -12.01
N PHE A 139 -4.03 -7.65 -11.20
CA PHE A 139 -3.71 -9.08 -11.20
C PHE A 139 -4.05 -9.79 -12.52
N ARG A 140 -5.16 -9.43 -13.18
CA ARG A 140 -5.48 -9.94 -14.52
C ARG A 140 -4.39 -9.64 -15.54
N SER A 141 -3.73 -8.48 -15.45
CA SER A 141 -2.64 -8.13 -16.37
C SER A 141 -1.36 -8.94 -16.11
N LEU A 142 -1.13 -9.35 -14.87
CA LEU A 142 0.01 -10.19 -14.50
C LEU A 142 -0.15 -11.60 -15.05
N PHE A 143 -1.35 -12.20 -14.94
CA PHE A 143 -1.62 -13.52 -15.52
C PHE A 143 -1.42 -13.57 -17.04
N LYS A 144 -1.71 -12.48 -17.77
CA LYS A 144 -1.51 -12.41 -19.23
C LYS A 144 -0.07 -12.24 -19.66
N SER A 145 0.82 -11.90 -18.73
CA SER A 145 2.25 -11.65 -19.00
C SER A 145 3.12 -12.87 -18.69
N SER A 146 2.52 -13.94 -18.16
CA SER A 146 3.17 -15.21 -17.80
C SER A 146 3.01 -16.32 -18.86
N ASP A 147 2.30 -16.02 -19.96
CA ASP A 147 2.17 -16.86 -21.17
C ASP A 147 3.17 -16.42 -22.24
#